data_AF-A0ABD5G9J6-F1
#
_entry.id   AF-A0ABD5G9J6-F1
#
_cell.length_a   1.000
_cell.length_b   1.000
_cell.length_c   1.000
_cell.angle_alpha   90.00
_cell.angle_beta   90.00
_cell.angle_gamma   90.00
#
_symmetry.space_group_name_H-M   'P 1'
#
loop_
_entity.id
_entity.type
_entity.pdbx_description
1 polymer ?
#
loop_
_entity_poly.entity_id
_entity_poly.type
_entity_poly.pdbx_seq_one_letter_code
_entity_poly.pdbx_strand_id
1 'polypeptide(L)'
;MNAKYLALLIAPLFSTAALASSYTGPGANQAITTVAAAMQASDDATVVLQGQIVKRIKGDIYEFKDATGTIKVEIDDEDWPTQSIDDKATVKLTGEVDRDLMGREIDVEFVERVN
;
A
#
# COMPACT_ATOMS: atom_id res chain seq x y z
N MET A 1 52.25 7.20 21.01
CA MET A 1 51.91 6.70 19.66
C MET A 1 50.42 6.91 19.49
N ASN A 2 50.04 7.78 18.56
CA ASN A 2 48.74 8.45 18.55
C ASN A 2 47.82 7.75 17.54
N ALA A 3 46.77 7.09 17.99
CA ALA A 3 45.77 6.51 17.10
C ALA A 3 44.81 7.61 16.61
N LYS A 4 44.89 7.94 15.31
CA LYS A 4 43.94 8.81 14.61
C LYS A 4 42.73 7.96 14.22
N TYR A 5 41.58 8.22 14.83
CA TYR A 5 40.32 7.59 14.44
C TYR A 5 39.75 8.31 13.21
N LEU A 6 39.65 7.60 12.08
CA LEU A 6 38.96 8.04 10.89
C LEU A 6 37.47 7.71 11.06
N ALA A 7 36.63 8.73 11.22
CA ALA A 7 35.18 8.56 11.22
C ALA A 7 34.69 8.44 9.77
N LEU A 8 34.15 7.29 9.39
CA LEU A 8 33.47 7.11 8.10
C LEU A 8 31.96 7.28 8.32
N LEU A 9 31.45 8.46 7.96
CA LEU A 9 30.01 8.75 7.91
C LEU A 9 29.40 8.02 6.71
N ILE A 10 28.64 6.96 6.97
CA ILE A 10 27.75 6.35 5.97
C ILE A 10 26.39 7.01 6.13
N ALA A 11 26.06 7.94 5.24
CA ALA A 11 24.70 8.44 5.09
C ALA A 11 23.97 7.55 4.07
N PRO A 12 22.93 6.79 4.47
CA PRO A 12 22.07 6.14 3.48
C PRO A 12 21.23 7.21 2.77
N LEU A 13 21.44 7.33 1.46
CA LEU A 13 20.53 8.01 0.55
C LEU A 13 19.26 7.15 0.45
N PHE A 14 18.22 7.52 1.20
CA PHE A 14 16.88 6.97 1.00
C PHE A 14 16.28 7.62 -0.26
N SER A 15 16.30 6.91 -1.39
CA SER A 15 15.45 7.24 -2.53
C SER A 15 14.04 6.75 -2.25
N THR A 16 13.15 7.65 -1.84
CA THR A 16 11.70 7.40 -1.84
C THR A 16 11.20 7.44 -3.29
N ALA A 17 11.19 6.29 -3.97
CA ALA A 17 10.43 6.16 -5.21
C ALA A 17 8.95 6.05 -4.83
N ALA A 18 8.25 7.19 -4.77
CA ALA A 18 6.80 7.19 -4.76
C ALA A 18 6.33 6.72 -6.14
N LEU A 19 5.82 5.49 -6.23
CA LEU A 19 5.14 5.00 -7.43
C LEU A 19 3.74 5.60 -7.48
N ALA A 20 3.66 6.88 -7.79
CA ALA A 20 2.43 7.47 -8.31
C ALA A 20 2.48 7.39 -9.84
N SER A 21 1.40 6.88 -10.45
CA SER A 21 1.20 6.87 -11.90
C SER A 21 1.65 8.21 -12.49
N SER A 22 2.72 8.18 -13.29
CA SER A 22 3.47 9.38 -13.67
C SER A 22 2.77 10.22 -14.74
N TYR A 23 1.64 9.75 -15.28
CA TYR A 23 0.89 10.41 -16.34
C TYR A 23 -0.45 10.93 -15.83
N THR A 24 -0.53 12.24 -15.62
CA THR A 24 -1.76 12.98 -15.24
C THR A 24 -2.35 13.76 -16.41
N GLY A 25 -1.90 13.47 -17.65
CA GLY A 25 -2.38 14.13 -18.85
C GLY A 25 -3.77 13.64 -19.31
N PRO A 26 -4.32 14.21 -20.38
CA PRO A 26 -5.58 13.75 -20.97
C PRO A 26 -5.55 12.24 -21.24
N GLY A 27 -6.62 11.54 -20.83
CA GLY A 27 -6.73 10.08 -20.94
C GLY A 27 -6.10 9.28 -19.79
N ALA A 28 -5.57 9.94 -18.75
CA ALA A 28 -5.17 9.24 -17.54
C ALA A 28 -6.39 8.57 -16.88
N ASN A 29 -6.30 7.27 -16.62
CA ASN A 29 -7.28 6.58 -15.79
C ASN A 29 -7.13 7.09 -14.36
N GLN A 30 -8.21 7.63 -13.79
CA GLN A 30 -8.22 8.00 -12.38
C GLN A 30 -8.36 6.72 -11.56
N ALA A 31 -7.38 6.47 -10.69
CA ALA A 31 -7.47 5.36 -9.75
C ALA A 31 -8.66 5.57 -8.80
N ILE A 32 -9.28 4.47 -8.40
CA ILE A 32 -10.33 4.48 -7.37
C ILE A 32 -9.69 4.72 -6.01
N THR A 33 -10.22 5.67 -5.24
CA THR A 33 -9.56 6.17 -4.01
C THR A 33 -10.30 5.91 -2.71
N THR A 34 -11.44 5.21 -2.74
CA THR A 34 -12.20 4.86 -1.53
C THR A 34 -12.66 3.42 -1.56
N VAL A 35 -12.77 2.80 -0.39
CA VAL A 35 -13.29 1.43 -0.23
C VAL A 35 -14.71 1.33 -0.78
N ALA A 36 -15.58 2.31 -0.51
CA ALA A 36 -16.96 2.29 -1.01
C ALA A 36 -17.05 2.32 -2.54
N ALA A 37 -16.13 3.01 -3.22
CA ALA A 37 -16.05 2.99 -4.68
C ALA A 37 -15.42 1.69 -5.18
N ALA A 38 -14.39 1.17 -4.51
CA ALA A 38 -13.77 -0.10 -4.85
C ALA A 38 -14.77 -1.26 -4.77
N MET A 39 -15.73 -1.22 -3.83
CA MET A 39 -16.81 -2.20 -3.72
C MET A 39 -17.78 -2.23 -4.91
N GLN A 40 -17.80 -1.17 -5.73
CA GLN A 40 -18.71 -1.02 -6.88
C GLN A 40 -17.98 -1.10 -8.23
N ALA A 41 -16.65 -1.15 -8.21
CA ALA A 41 -15.82 -1.13 -9.39
C ALA A 41 -15.94 -2.41 -10.24
N SER A 42 -15.42 -2.35 -11.46
CA SER A 42 -15.19 -3.58 -12.23
C SER A 42 -14.05 -4.40 -11.62
N ASP A 43 -13.96 -5.65 -12.05
CA ASP A 43 -12.77 -6.48 -11.92
C ASP A 43 -11.57 -5.81 -12.60
N ASP A 44 -10.35 -6.07 -12.15
CA ASP A 44 -9.07 -5.50 -12.62
C ASP A 44 -9.00 -3.95 -12.53
N ALA A 45 -9.90 -3.32 -11.77
CA ALA A 45 -9.92 -1.87 -11.67
C ALA A 45 -8.82 -1.37 -10.72
N THR A 46 -7.93 -0.51 -11.21
CA THR A 46 -6.84 0.06 -10.40
C THR A 46 -7.36 0.94 -9.27
N VAL A 47 -6.84 0.71 -8.07
CA VAL A 47 -7.13 1.44 -6.83
C VAL A 47 -5.88 2.05 -6.22
N VAL A 48 -6.06 3.18 -5.53
CA VAL A 48 -5.09 3.75 -4.61
C VAL A 48 -5.84 4.15 -3.33
N LEU A 49 -5.82 3.28 -2.32
CA LEU A 49 -6.61 3.44 -1.10
C LEU A 49 -5.74 3.93 0.06
N GLN A 50 -6.22 4.88 0.84
CA GLN A 50 -5.52 5.35 2.05
C GLN A 50 -6.37 5.07 3.30
N GLY A 51 -5.78 4.43 4.29
CA GLY A 51 -6.49 3.90 5.45
C GLY A 51 -5.59 3.15 6.42
N GLN A 52 -6.12 2.16 7.12
CA GLN A 52 -5.40 1.37 8.13
C GLN A 52 -5.58 -0.13 7.91
N ILE A 53 -4.53 -0.89 8.16
CA ILE A 53 -4.59 -2.34 8.28
C ILE A 53 -5.03 -2.67 9.70
N VAL A 54 -6.24 -3.20 9.86
CA VAL A 54 -6.87 -3.41 11.17
C VAL A 54 -6.44 -4.73 11.80
N LYS A 55 -6.42 -5.82 11.01
CA LYS A 55 -6.00 -7.15 11.47
C LYS A 55 -5.62 -8.07 10.32
N ARG A 56 -4.74 -9.04 10.59
CA ARG A 56 -4.52 -10.22 9.73
C ARG A 56 -5.66 -11.20 9.94
N ILE A 57 -6.31 -11.63 8.86
CA ILE A 57 -7.44 -12.57 8.90
C ILE A 57 -6.92 -14.01 8.78
N LYS A 58 -6.15 -14.30 7.74
CA LYS A 58 -5.53 -15.61 7.44
C LYS A 58 -4.45 -15.41 6.39
N GLY A 59 -3.36 -16.19 6.39
CA GLY A 59 -2.35 -16.13 5.33
C GLY A 59 -2.02 -14.68 4.96
N ASP A 60 -2.10 -14.34 3.68
CA ASP A 60 -1.77 -13.00 3.20
C ASP A 60 -2.99 -12.07 3.10
N ILE A 61 -4.10 -12.47 3.72
CA ILE A 61 -5.36 -11.72 3.76
C ILE A 61 -5.47 -10.90 5.04
N TYR A 62 -5.70 -9.60 4.87
CA TYR A 62 -5.86 -8.61 5.92
C TYR A 62 -7.19 -7.86 5.79
N GLU A 63 -7.64 -7.25 6.89
CA GLU A 63 -8.76 -6.30 6.89
C GLU A 63 -8.21 -4.89 6.77
N PHE A 64 -8.58 -4.18 5.70
CA PHE A 64 -8.29 -2.77 5.50
C PHE A 64 -9.52 -1.92 5.76
N LYS A 65 -9.31 -0.72 6.30
CA LYS A 65 -10.37 0.24 6.60
C LYS A 65 -9.99 1.66 6.17
N ASP A 66 -10.93 2.34 5.54
CA ASP A 66 -10.92 3.79 5.37
C ASP A 66 -12.16 4.45 6.00
N ALA A 67 -12.41 5.73 5.71
CA ALA A 67 -13.57 6.46 6.23
C ALA A 67 -14.91 6.00 5.63
N THR A 68 -14.88 5.27 4.52
CA THR A 68 -16.05 4.86 3.73
C THR A 68 -16.45 3.41 3.96
N GLY A 69 -15.54 2.57 4.46
CA GLY A 69 -15.86 1.18 4.78
C GLY A 69 -14.64 0.33 5.11
N THR A 70 -14.86 -0.99 5.06
CA THR A 70 -13.85 -2.03 5.25
C THR A 70 -13.86 -3.00 4.08
N ILE A 71 -12.69 -3.49 3.68
CA ILE A 71 -12.53 -4.48 2.61
C ILE A 71 -11.40 -5.44 2.97
N LYS A 72 -11.45 -6.67 2.43
CA LYS A 72 -10.31 -7.58 2.47
C LYS A 72 -9.25 -7.08 1.50
N VAL A 73 -7.98 -7.27 1.87
CA VAL A 73 -6.85 -7.02 0.99
C VAL A 73 -5.89 -8.21 1.08
N GLU A 74 -5.37 -8.64 -0.05
CA GLU A 74 -4.28 -9.62 -0.15
C GLU A 74 -2.97 -8.85 -0.29
N ILE A 75 -2.01 -9.11 0.60
CA ILE A 75 -0.71 -8.43 0.63
C ILE A 75 0.36 -9.50 0.85
N ASP A 76 1.10 -9.81 -0.21
CA ASP A 76 2.22 -10.76 -0.14
C ASP A 76 3.35 -10.20 0.74
N ASP A 77 4.19 -11.09 1.26
CA ASP A 77 5.30 -10.72 2.15
C ASP A 77 6.27 -9.73 1.46
N GLU A 78 6.39 -9.78 0.13
CA GLU A 78 7.24 -8.92 -0.69
C GLU A 78 6.70 -7.48 -0.89
N ASP A 79 5.38 -7.27 -0.75
CA ASP A 79 4.73 -5.96 -1.01
C ASP A 79 4.76 -5.04 0.20
N TRP A 80 5.11 -5.58 1.38
CA TRP A 80 5.29 -4.80 2.59
C TRP A 80 6.55 -3.92 2.54
N PRO A 81 6.50 -2.69 3.07
CA PRO A 81 7.70 -1.89 3.25
C PRO A 81 8.60 -2.55 4.30
N THR A 82 9.89 -2.23 4.23
CA THR A 82 10.87 -2.69 5.23
C THR A 82 10.60 -2.18 6.65
N GLN A 83 9.79 -1.13 6.79
CA GLN A 83 9.35 -0.61 8.07
C GLN A 83 8.11 -1.37 8.56
N SER A 84 8.10 -1.76 9.83
CA SER A 84 6.93 -2.39 10.45
C SER A 84 5.69 -1.47 10.42
N ILE A 85 4.57 -2.03 9.97
CA ILE A 85 3.24 -1.40 10.01
C ILE A 85 2.46 -2.01 11.18
N ASP A 86 1.90 -1.16 12.05
CA ASP A 86 0.99 -1.55 13.11
C ASP A 86 -0.44 -1.06 12.82
N ASP A 87 -1.40 -1.46 13.66
CA ASP A 87 -2.82 -1.13 13.53
C ASP A 87 -3.15 0.37 13.70
N LYS A 88 -2.14 1.18 14.05
CA LYS A 88 -2.26 2.64 14.21
C LYS A 88 -1.67 3.39 13.02
N ALA A 89 -0.89 2.72 12.19
CA ALA A 89 -0.28 3.31 11.02
C ALA A 89 -1.33 3.60 9.95
N THR A 90 -1.25 4.79 9.37
CA THR A 90 -1.95 5.05 8.11
C THR A 90 -1.08 4.53 6.98
N VAL A 91 -1.66 3.78 6.07
CA VAL A 91 -1.01 3.25 4.88
C VAL A 91 -1.75 3.70 3.63
N LYS A 92 -1.01 3.73 2.52
CA LYS A 92 -1.54 3.87 1.17
C LYS A 92 -1.27 2.55 0.44
N LEU A 93 -2.33 1.92 -0.04
CA LEU A 93 -2.30 0.68 -0.82
C LEU A 93 -2.50 1.06 -2.28
N THR A 94 -1.62 0.58 -3.16
CA THR A 94 -1.87 0.57 -4.60
C THR A 94 -2.18 -0.85 -5.01
N GLY A 95 -3.26 -1.03 -5.77
CA GLY A 95 -3.39 -2.26 -6.53
C GLY A 95 -4.66 -2.39 -7.34
N GLU A 96 -5.21 -3.59 -7.43
CA GLU A 96 -6.33 -3.91 -8.32
C GLU A 96 -7.49 -4.55 -7.55
N VAL A 97 -8.71 -4.28 -7.99
CA VAL A 97 -9.88 -5.00 -7.49
C VAL A 97 -9.89 -6.40 -8.07
N ASP A 98 -9.82 -7.42 -7.22
CA ASP A 98 -10.09 -8.81 -7.60
C ASP A 98 -11.51 -9.21 -7.16
N ARG A 99 -12.24 -9.81 -8.11
CA ARG A 99 -13.58 -10.32 -7.89
C ARG A 99 -13.67 -11.79 -8.32
N ASP A 100 -13.60 -12.64 -7.32
CA ASP A 100 -13.75 -14.08 -7.48
C ASP A 100 -15.12 -14.61 -6.98
N LEU A 101 -15.22 -15.94 -6.84
CA LEU A 101 -16.40 -16.59 -6.27
C LEU A 101 -16.51 -16.42 -4.74
N MET A 102 -15.42 -16.08 -4.05
CA MET A 102 -15.36 -15.89 -2.60
C MET A 102 -15.67 -14.44 -2.18
N GLY A 103 -15.65 -13.49 -3.12
CA GLY A 103 -16.17 -12.15 -2.91
C GLY A 103 -15.42 -11.10 -3.71
N ARG A 104 -15.07 -10.02 -3.02
CA ARG A 104 -14.29 -8.92 -3.57
C ARG A 104 -13.20 -8.55 -2.59
N GLU A 105 -12.01 -8.38 -3.11
CA GLU A 105 -10.86 -7.89 -2.36
C GLU A 105 -9.99 -6.97 -3.21
N ILE A 106 -8.90 -6.51 -2.62
CA ILE A 106 -7.87 -5.77 -3.34
C ILE A 106 -6.62 -6.65 -3.32
N ASP A 107 -6.11 -6.96 -4.50
CA ASP A 107 -4.78 -7.52 -4.67
C ASP A 107 -3.81 -6.35 -4.63
N VAL A 108 -2.91 -6.32 -3.65
CA VAL A 108 -2.07 -5.17 -3.36
C VAL A 108 -0.67 -5.40 -3.90
N GLU A 109 -0.21 -4.62 -4.88
CA GLU A 109 1.17 -4.67 -5.35
C GLU A 109 2.11 -3.72 -4.59
N PHE A 110 1.58 -2.76 -3.82
CA PHE A 110 2.44 -1.85 -3.07
C PHE A 110 1.80 -1.27 -1.81
N VAL A 111 2.50 -1.43 -0.68
CA VAL A 111 2.15 -0.80 0.60
C VAL A 111 3.13 0.32 0.94
N GLU A 112 2.60 1.53 1.16
CA GLU A 112 3.36 2.67 1.65
C GLU A 112 2.87 3.11 3.02
N ARG A 113 3.78 3.33 3.98
CA ARG A 113 3.44 4.03 5.22
C ARG A 113 3.25 5.52 4.92
N VAL A 114 2.13 6.08 5.36
CA VAL A 114 1.86 7.52 5.30
C VAL A 114 2.30 8.15 6.63
N ASN A 115 3.08 9.23 6.54
CA ASN A 115 3.59 9.99 7.70
C ASN A 115 2.67 11.14 8.09
#